data_AF-A0A2V5JCC2-F1
#
_entry.id   AF-A0A2V5JCC2-F1
#
_cell.length_a   1.000
_cell.length_b   1.000
_cell.length_c   1.000
_cell.angle_alpha   90.00
_cell.angle_beta   90.00
_cell.angle_gamma   90.00
#
_symmetry.space_group_name_H-M   'P 1'
#
loop_
_entity.id
_entity.type
_entity.pdbx_description
1 polymer ?
#
loop_
_entity_poly.entity_id
_entity_poly.type
_entity_poly.pdbx_seq_one_letter_code
_entity_poly.pdbx_strand_id
1 'polypeptide(L)'
;MKLEIYDNSDFNRGAPRWKRGLWVIVRCVFFQNPCPWGSAFRSALLRAFGAKIGKKVGIGSNVNISFPWRLVVGDHVWMGDDVGILSLAQVTIESNVCVARRSFLCTGSHDVRREDFKTKVAPILIRTGSWIAIGSLILPGVTIGEGAVVSAGSVVLKDVPANCLVRGNPATVVHEISRGPECAKAYRVSRVCDKSLSPSPDPAAVVEGSPHITKDGR
;
A
#
# COMPACT_ATOMS: atom_id res chain seq x y z
N MET A 1 -7.24 6.81 27.27
CA MET A 1 -5.89 6.95 26.67
C MET A 1 -5.18 8.09 27.37
N LYS A 2 -4.11 7.80 28.11
CA LYS A 2 -3.29 8.77 28.86
C LYS A 2 -1.84 8.59 28.41
N LEU A 3 -1.33 9.52 27.60
CA LEU A 3 0.04 9.42 27.05
C LEU A 3 1.13 9.71 28.08
N GLU A 4 0.79 10.35 29.20
CA GLU A 4 1.71 10.60 30.33
C GLU A 4 2.19 9.30 31.02
N ILE A 5 1.40 8.23 30.94
CA ILE A 5 1.71 6.90 31.47
C ILE A 5 2.07 5.89 30.39
N TYR A 6 2.23 6.32 29.13
CA TYR A 6 2.64 5.43 28.04
C TYR A 6 4.11 5.04 28.20
N ASP A 7 4.38 3.73 28.32
CA ASP A 7 5.72 3.18 28.34
C ASP A 7 5.90 2.06 27.31
N ASN A 8 7.00 2.16 26.56
CA ASN A 8 7.42 1.22 25.52
C ASN A 8 8.91 0.82 25.68
N SER A 9 9.41 0.92 26.91
CA SER A 9 10.76 0.52 27.30
C SER A 9 10.95 -1.00 27.21
N ASP A 10 9.92 -1.77 27.55
CA ASP A 10 9.84 -3.23 27.53
C ASP A 10 9.70 -3.83 26.13
N PHE A 11 9.32 -3.05 25.12
CA PHE A 11 9.17 -3.56 23.77
C PHE A 11 10.51 -3.99 23.15
N ASN A 12 10.59 -5.29 22.86
CA ASN A 12 11.73 -5.88 22.20
C ASN A 12 11.78 -5.45 20.72
N ARG A 13 12.80 -4.67 20.37
CA ARG A 13 13.03 -4.17 19.00
C ARG A 13 13.84 -5.15 18.13
N GLY A 14 14.35 -6.24 18.69
CA GLY A 14 15.06 -7.29 17.97
C GLY A 14 16.49 -6.93 17.54
N ALA A 15 17.02 -5.77 17.94
CA ALA A 15 18.39 -5.36 17.64
C ALA A 15 18.95 -4.37 18.70
N PRO A 16 20.27 -4.38 18.92
CA PRO A 16 20.93 -3.45 19.84
C PRO A 16 20.80 -1.99 19.37
N ARG A 17 20.96 -1.04 20.30
CA ARG A 17 20.76 0.41 20.05
C ARG A 17 21.64 0.94 18.92
N TRP A 18 22.92 0.55 18.87
CA TRP A 18 23.84 0.99 17.82
C TRP A 18 23.40 0.54 16.42
N LYS A 19 22.91 -0.70 16.28
CA LYS A 19 22.43 -1.24 14.99
C LYS A 19 21.20 -0.49 14.51
N ARG A 20 20.30 -0.14 15.44
CA ARG A 20 19.13 0.70 15.16
C ARG A 20 19.53 2.11 14.72
N GLY A 21 20.47 2.74 15.44
CA GLY A 21 20.98 4.06 15.10
C GLY A 21 21.64 4.08 13.71
N LEU A 22 22.50 3.10 13.44
CA LEU A 22 23.14 2.94 12.14
C LEU A 22 22.10 2.71 11.03
N TRP A 23 21.07 1.90 11.28
CA TRP A 23 20.01 1.68 10.31
C TRP A 23 19.26 2.97 9.97
N VAL A 24 19.00 3.85 10.94
CA VAL A 24 18.35 5.14 10.66
C VAL A 24 19.17 5.95 9.66
N ILE A 25 20.50 6.00 9.83
CA ILE A 25 21.40 6.71 8.92
C ILE A 25 21.34 6.09 7.52
N VAL A 26 21.51 4.76 7.43
CA VAL A 26 21.46 4.01 6.15
C VAL A 26 20.12 4.20 5.46
N ARG A 27 19.02 4.13 6.20
CA ARG A 27 17.66 4.34 5.69
C ARG A 27 17.50 5.75 5.11
N CYS A 28 17.94 6.79 5.81
CA CYS A 28 17.86 8.17 5.32
C CYS A 28 18.70 8.36 4.03
N VAL A 29 19.92 7.84 4.00
CA VAL A 29 20.89 8.09 2.91
C VAL A 29 20.65 7.22 1.67
N PHE A 30 20.08 6.03 1.81
CA PHE A 30 19.94 5.10 0.66
C PHE A 30 18.50 4.75 0.30
N PHE A 31 17.54 4.95 1.20
CA PHE A 31 16.15 4.55 0.98
C PHE A 31 15.20 5.75 0.94
N GLN A 32 15.30 6.69 1.88
CA GLN A 32 14.39 7.84 2.01
C GLN A 32 14.91 9.11 1.31
N ASN A 33 15.32 8.96 0.06
CA ASN A 33 15.73 10.07 -0.78
C ASN A 33 15.33 9.82 -2.23
N PRO A 34 15.23 10.88 -3.04
CA PRO A 34 14.87 10.78 -4.46
C PRO A 34 15.99 10.18 -5.33
N CYS A 35 17.17 9.87 -4.78
CA CYS A 35 18.28 9.34 -5.56
C CYS A 35 17.95 7.92 -6.06
N PRO A 36 18.15 7.62 -7.35
CA PRO A 36 17.81 6.33 -7.95
C PRO A 36 18.89 5.27 -7.66
N TRP A 37 19.15 4.97 -6.38
CA TRP A 37 20.04 3.88 -6.01
C TRP A 37 19.52 2.55 -6.59
N GLY A 38 20.41 1.75 -7.19
CA GLY A 38 20.04 0.47 -7.79
C GLY A 38 19.38 -0.49 -6.78
N SER A 39 18.33 -1.20 -7.21
CA SER A 39 17.61 -2.14 -6.33
C SER A 39 18.49 -3.28 -5.80
N ALA A 40 19.51 -3.69 -6.56
CA ALA A 40 20.48 -4.69 -6.12
C ALA A 40 21.32 -4.19 -4.92
N PHE A 41 21.78 -2.93 -4.97
CA PHE A 41 22.53 -2.31 -3.89
C PHE A 41 21.68 -2.14 -2.63
N ARG A 42 20.45 -1.62 -2.77
CA ARG A 42 19.49 -1.53 -1.66
C ARG A 42 19.18 -2.90 -1.05
N SER A 43 19.02 -3.93 -1.89
CA SER A 43 18.82 -5.31 -1.43
C SER A 43 20.03 -5.84 -0.65
N ALA A 44 21.26 -5.53 -1.08
CA ALA A 44 22.47 -5.92 -0.36
C ALA A 44 22.55 -5.24 1.02
N LEU A 45 22.23 -3.94 1.10
CA LEU A 45 22.14 -3.23 2.38
C LEU A 45 21.10 -3.86 3.30
N LEU A 46 19.90 -4.17 2.81
CA LEU A 46 18.86 -4.82 3.63
C LEU A 46 19.35 -6.16 4.21
N ARG A 47 20.04 -6.98 3.41
CA ARG A 47 20.65 -8.23 3.87
C ARG A 47 21.69 -8.00 4.95
N ALA A 48 22.57 -7.01 4.77
CA ALA A 48 23.59 -6.66 5.77
C ALA A 48 22.98 -6.27 7.12
N PHE A 49 21.77 -5.70 7.12
CA PHE A 49 21.03 -5.39 8.34
C PHE A 49 20.15 -6.54 8.87
N GLY A 50 20.15 -7.70 8.22
CA GLY A 50 19.51 -8.93 8.68
C GLY A 50 18.17 -9.26 8.00
N ALA A 51 17.77 -8.53 6.97
CA ALA A 51 16.62 -8.92 6.16
C ALA A 51 16.94 -10.17 5.33
N LYS A 52 15.93 -11.00 5.06
CA LYS A 52 16.04 -12.06 4.05
C LYS A 52 15.39 -11.55 2.76
N ILE A 53 16.16 -11.39 1.70
CA ILE A 53 15.67 -10.85 0.42
C ILE A 53 15.90 -11.87 -0.69
N GLY A 54 14.97 -12.05 -1.62
CA GLY A 54 15.15 -12.96 -2.76
C GLY A 54 15.92 -12.35 -3.91
N LYS A 55 15.81 -12.98 -5.08
CA LYS A 55 16.39 -12.56 -6.36
C LYS A 55 15.43 -11.59 -7.07
N LYS A 56 15.98 -10.69 -7.90
CA LYS A 56 15.21 -9.76 -8.74
C LYS A 56 14.12 -8.99 -7.98
N VAL A 57 14.49 -8.46 -6.80
CA VAL A 57 13.62 -7.59 -6.01
C VAL A 57 13.81 -6.15 -6.47
N GLY A 58 12.72 -5.53 -6.94
CA GLY A 58 12.66 -4.11 -7.27
C GLY A 58 12.31 -3.29 -6.03
N ILE A 59 13.11 -2.26 -5.76
CA ILE A 59 12.93 -1.35 -4.62
C ILE A 59 12.90 0.06 -5.17
N GLY A 60 11.72 0.67 -5.14
CA GLY A 60 11.48 2.05 -5.54
C GLY A 60 12.17 3.07 -4.62
N SER A 61 12.00 4.32 -4.97
CA SER A 61 12.49 5.47 -4.21
C SER A 61 11.63 5.71 -2.97
N ASN A 62 12.24 6.29 -1.94
CA ASN A 62 11.55 6.65 -0.69
C ASN A 62 10.86 5.48 0.06
N VAL A 63 11.32 4.25 -0.14
CA VAL A 63 10.80 3.09 0.62
C VAL A 63 11.25 3.22 2.08
N ASN A 64 10.32 3.15 3.03
CA ASN A 64 10.63 3.33 4.45
C ASN A 64 10.42 2.02 5.22
N ILE A 65 11.52 1.39 5.63
CA ILE A 65 11.51 0.15 6.41
C ILE A 65 11.99 0.43 7.83
N SER A 66 11.17 0.09 8.84
CA SER A 66 11.49 0.39 10.24
C SER A 66 12.57 -0.53 10.82
N PHE A 67 12.35 -1.85 10.78
CA PHE A 67 13.29 -2.86 11.27
C PHE A 67 13.54 -3.91 10.18
N PRO A 68 14.65 -3.83 9.42
CA PRO A 68 14.92 -4.72 8.29
C PRO A 68 15.17 -6.17 8.73
N TRP A 69 15.68 -6.42 9.94
CA TRP A 69 15.84 -7.78 10.49
C TRP A 69 14.51 -8.51 10.78
N ARG A 70 13.37 -7.84 10.61
CA ARG A 70 12.01 -8.42 10.68
C ARG A 70 11.35 -8.53 9.31
N LEU A 71 12.12 -8.37 8.23
CA LEU A 71 11.63 -8.39 6.86
C LEU A 71 12.13 -9.63 6.12
N VAL A 72 11.19 -10.38 5.54
CA VAL A 72 11.44 -11.49 4.62
C VAL A 72 10.74 -11.15 3.31
N VAL A 73 11.51 -11.19 2.22
CA VAL A 73 11.04 -10.93 0.86
C VAL A 73 11.51 -12.07 -0.04
N GLY A 74 10.58 -12.68 -0.78
CA GLY A 74 10.84 -13.72 -1.76
C GLY A 74 11.48 -13.22 -3.05
N ASP A 75 11.41 -14.04 -4.09
CA ASP A 75 11.96 -13.74 -5.41
C ASP A 75 10.95 -12.97 -6.27
N HIS A 76 11.44 -12.15 -7.21
CA HIS A 76 10.58 -11.45 -8.18
C HIS A 76 9.53 -10.54 -7.53
N VAL A 77 9.92 -9.83 -6.47
CA VAL A 77 9.04 -8.89 -5.77
C VAL A 77 9.26 -7.48 -6.28
N TRP A 78 8.18 -6.71 -6.45
CA TRP A 78 8.25 -5.27 -6.72
C TRP A 78 7.70 -4.48 -5.54
N MET A 79 8.50 -3.58 -4.99
CA MET A 79 8.05 -2.53 -4.06
C MET A 79 8.16 -1.19 -4.75
N GLY A 80 7.01 -0.56 -5.01
CA GLY A 80 6.93 0.76 -5.61
C GLY A 80 7.45 1.87 -4.70
N ASP A 81 7.47 3.09 -5.22
CA ASP A 81 7.97 4.23 -4.45
C ASP A 81 7.10 4.54 -3.24
N ASP A 82 7.65 5.24 -2.25
CA ASP A 82 6.93 5.64 -1.03
C ASP A 82 6.25 4.48 -0.28
N VAL A 83 6.64 3.22 -0.52
CA VAL A 83 6.11 2.09 0.23
C VAL A 83 6.65 2.16 1.66
N GLY A 84 5.73 2.17 2.64
CA GLY A 84 6.07 2.15 4.05
C GLY A 84 5.88 0.76 4.65
N ILE A 85 6.88 0.29 5.39
CA ILE A 85 6.86 -0.99 6.10
C ILE A 85 7.22 -0.71 7.57
N LEU A 86 6.18 -0.55 8.38
CA LEU A 86 6.30 -0.48 9.84
C LEU A 86 6.42 -1.92 10.37
N SER A 87 7.63 -2.48 10.34
CA SER A 87 7.95 -3.86 10.77
C SER A 87 8.25 -3.98 12.28
N LEU A 88 7.33 -3.54 13.13
CA LEU A 88 7.38 -3.82 14.57
C LEU A 88 7.17 -5.31 14.88
N ALA A 89 6.50 -6.07 14.03
CA ALA A 89 6.54 -7.54 13.99
C ALA A 89 7.07 -8.01 12.62
N GLN A 90 7.11 -9.33 12.43
CA GLN A 90 7.55 -9.95 11.19
C GLN A 90 6.67 -9.52 10.01
N VAL A 91 7.29 -9.10 8.92
CA VAL A 91 6.64 -8.90 7.62
C VAL A 91 7.24 -9.89 6.65
N THR A 92 6.39 -10.74 6.08
CA THR A 92 6.77 -11.73 5.08
C THR A 92 6.05 -11.42 3.78
N ILE A 93 6.82 -11.17 2.72
CA ILE A 93 6.36 -10.98 1.36
C ILE A 93 6.90 -12.15 0.56
N GLU A 94 6.05 -13.03 0.07
CA GLU A 94 6.47 -14.18 -0.73
C GLU A 94 6.85 -13.76 -2.17
N SER A 95 7.16 -14.75 -3.01
CA SER A 95 7.62 -14.51 -4.38
C SER A 95 6.52 -14.01 -5.31
N ASN A 96 6.90 -13.34 -6.40
CA ASN A 96 5.97 -12.83 -7.42
C ASN A 96 4.89 -11.89 -6.86
N VAL A 97 5.22 -11.14 -5.81
CA VAL A 97 4.32 -10.15 -5.19
C VAL A 97 4.62 -8.76 -5.72
N CYS A 98 3.57 -7.98 -5.98
CA CYS A 98 3.68 -6.56 -6.27
C CYS A 98 3.06 -5.74 -5.14
N VAL A 99 3.85 -4.87 -4.52
CA VAL A 99 3.40 -3.84 -3.58
C VAL A 99 3.55 -2.50 -4.28
N ALA A 100 2.44 -1.94 -4.75
CA ALA A 100 2.44 -0.70 -5.51
C ALA A 100 2.78 0.51 -4.63
N ARG A 101 3.14 1.61 -5.30
CA ARG A 101 3.56 2.88 -4.69
C ARG A 101 2.60 3.34 -3.59
N ARG A 102 3.14 4.02 -2.56
CA ARG A 102 2.39 4.60 -1.42
C ARG A 102 1.56 3.62 -0.60
N SER A 103 1.74 2.32 -0.79
CA SER A 103 1.09 1.32 0.07
C SER A 103 1.82 1.27 1.41
N PHE A 104 1.08 0.96 2.48
CA PHE A 104 1.60 0.93 3.84
C PHE A 104 1.30 -0.41 4.51
N LEU A 105 2.34 -1.11 4.94
CA LEU A 105 2.26 -2.34 5.72
C LEU A 105 2.50 -2.02 7.19
N CYS A 106 1.46 -2.14 8.01
CA CYS A 106 1.49 -1.74 9.41
C CYS A 106 1.38 -2.96 10.33
N THR A 107 2.47 -3.36 10.97
CA THR A 107 2.43 -4.45 11.98
C THR A 107 2.19 -3.94 13.41
N GLY A 108 2.10 -2.63 13.61
CA GLY A 108 1.94 -1.98 14.91
C GLY A 108 0.55 -1.40 15.11
N SER A 109 0.05 -1.48 16.33
CA SER A 109 -1.14 -0.77 16.80
C SER A 109 -1.02 -0.54 18.31
N HIS A 110 -2.10 -0.08 18.94
CA HIS A 110 -2.19 0.14 20.37
C HIS A 110 -3.46 -0.50 20.93
N ASP A 111 -3.41 -0.93 22.18
CA ASP A 111 -4.60 -1.42 22.87
C ASP A 111 -5.51 -0.26 23.27
N VAL A 112 -6.56 -0.04 22.48
CA VAL A 112 -7.55 1.02 22.76
C VAL A 112 -8.31 0.81 24.07
N ARG A 113 -8.29 -0.42 24.63
CA ARG A 113 -8.96 -0.75 25.90
C ARG A 113 -8.10 -0.42 27.13
N ARG A 114 -6.80 -0.14 26.95
CA ARG A 114 -5.90 0.19 28.05
C ARG A 114 -5.69 1.69 28.16
N GLU A 115 -5.64 2.19 29.39
CA GLU A 115 -5.36 3.61 29.63
C GLU A 115 -3.95 4.00 29.19
N ASP A 116 -2.97 3.12 29.39
CA ASP A 116 -1.55 3.30 29.08
C ASP A 116 -1.20 3.28 27.58
N PHE A 117 -2.21 3.08 26.72
CA PHE A 117 -2.03 3.05 25.27
C PHE A 117 -0.95 2.05 24.81
N LYS A 118 -0.87 0.89 25.48
CA LYS A 118 0.20 -0.10 25.24
C LYS A 118 0.28 -0.53 23.78
N THR A 119 1.50 -0.60 23.23
CA THR A 119 1.75 -1.09 21.88
C THR A 119 1.35 -2.57 21.74
N LYS A 120 0.61 -2.87 20.67
CA LYS A 120 0.33 -4.23 20.19
C LYS A 120 0.96 -4.41 18.83
N VAL A 121 1.48 -5.61 18.57
CA VAL A 121 2.07 -5.93 17.27
C VAL A 121 1.57 -7.28 16.78
N ALA A 122 1.39 -7.41 15.47
CA ALA A 122 1.03 -8.67 14.85
C ALA A 122 1.66 -8.77 13.45
N PRO A 123 2.13 -9.95 13.05
CA PRO A 123 2.84 -10.13 11.78
C PRO A 123 1.93 -9.91 10.59
N ILE A 124 2.51 -9.60 9.43
CA ILE A 124 1.82 -9.54 8.14
C ILE A 124 2.42 -10.59 7.22
N LEU A 125 1.57 -11.33 6.51
CA LEU A 125 1.97 -12.28 5.47
C LEU A 125 1.30 -11.91 4.14
N ILE A 126 2.10 -11.69 3.12
CA ILE A 126 1.62 -11.44 1.76
C ILE A 126 2.05 -12.63 0.90
N ARG A 127 1.08 -13.47 0.50
CA ARG A 127 1.36 -14.71 -0.22
C ARG A 127 1.65 -14.51 -1.70
N THR A 128 2.21 -15.54 -2.29
CA THR A 128 2.73 -15.57 -3.66
C THR A 128 1.70 -15.07 -4.68
N GLY A 129 2.16 -14.32 -5.69
CA GLY A 129 1.31 -13.90 -6.81
C GLY A 129 0.22 -12.87 -6.48
N SER A 130 0.21 -12.34 -5.26
CA SER A 130 -0.73 -11.30 -4.83
C SER A 130 -0.27 -9.90 -5.25
N TRP A 131 -1.24 -8.99 -5.32
CA TRP A 131 -1.01 -7.61 -5.72
C TRP A 131 -1.69 -6.64 -4.76
N ILE A 132 -0.89 -5.77 -4.15
CA ILE A 132 -1.34 -4.67 -3.32
C ILE A 132 -1.30 -3.40 -4.18
N ALA A 133 -2.45 -2.89 -4.60
CA ALA A 133 -2.52 -1.72 -5.46
C ALA A 133 -2.27 -0.41 -4.70
N ILE A 134 -2.04 0.66 -5.46
CA ILE A 134 -1.53 1.96 -5.00
C ILE A 134 -2.30 2.50 -3.78
N GLY A 135 -1.56 2.98 -2.78
CA GLY A 135 -2.15 3.64 -1.62
C GLY A 135 -2.95 2.75 -0.67
N SER A 136 -2.81 1.42 -0.75
CA SER A 136 -3.52 0.50 0.15
C SER A 136 -2.83 0.39 1.51
N LEU A 137 -3.62 0.20 2.56
CA LEU A 137 -3.18 0.04 3.94
C LEU A 137 -3.47 -1.37 4.43
N ILE A 138 -2.43 -2.11 4.83
CA ILE A 138 -2.54 -3.46 5.40
C ILE A 138 -2.27 -3.38 6.91
N LEU A 139 -3.25 -3.77 7.72
CA LEU A 139 -3.18 -3.67 9.19
C LEU A 139 -2.57 -4.88 9.88
N PRO A 140 -2.27 -4.79 11.20
CA PRO A 140 -1.55 -5.85 11.90
C PRO A 140 -2.30 -7.17 11.89
N GLY A 141 -1.58 -8.28 11.71
CA GLY A 141 -2.15 -9.63 11.76
C GLY A 141 -2.76 -10.11 10.45
N VAL A 142 -2.80 -9.27 9.41
CA VAL A 142 -3.43 -9.62 8.14
C VAL A 142 -2.56 -10.55 7.30
N THR A 143 -3.19 -11.59 6.78
CA THR A 143 -2.69 -12.44 5.71
C THR A 143 -3.40 -12.12 4.41
N ILE A 144 -2.64 -11.78 3.37
CA ILE A 144 -3.13 -11.67 2.00
C ILE A 144 -2.93 -13.01 1.30
N GLY A 145 -4.03 -13.64 0.89
CA GLY A 145 -4.05 -14.94 0.24
C GLY A 145 -3.31 -14.98 -1.09
N GLU A 146 -2.94 -16.18 -1.51
CA GLU A 146 -2.24 -16.41 -2.78
C GLU A 146 -3.07 -15.84 -3.94
N GLY A 147 -2.43 -15.11 -4.84
CA GLY A 147 -3.11 -14.56 -6.02
C GLY A 147 -4.15 -13.47 -5.74
N ALA A 148 -4.35 -13.07 -4.49
CA ALA A 148 -5.33 -12.05 -4.12
C ALA A 148 -4.92 -10.66 -4.58
N VAL A 149 -5.91 -9.80 -4.83
CA VAL A 149 -5.72 -8.41 -5.26
C VAL A 149 -6.38 -7.48 -4.24
N VAL A 150 -5.61 -6.54 -3.72
CA VAL A 150 -6.12 -5.44 -2.89
C VAL A 150 -6.21 -4.21 -3.79
N SER A 151 -7.42 -3.69 -4.02
CA SER A 151 -7.62 -2.54 -4.89
C SER A 151 -7.05 -1.26 -4.30
N ALA A 152 -6.79 -0.27 -5.15
CA ALA A 152 -6.21 1.01 -4.76
C ALA A 152 -6.97 1.66 -3.59
N GLY A 153 -6.24 2.25 -2.65
CA GLY A 153 -6.79 2.98 -1.50
C GLY A 153 -7.53 2.12 -0.47
N SER A 154 -7.44 0.80 -0.54
CA SER A 154 -8.18 -0.08 0.39
C SER A 154 -7.54 -0.14 1.77
N VAL A 155 -8.37 -0.29 2.81
CA VAL A 155 -7.91 -0.51 4.20
C VAL A 155 -8.26 -1.94 4.62
N VAL A 156 -7.25 -2.80 4.66
CA VAL A 156 -7.41 -4.23 4.94
C VAL A 156 -7.25 -4.47 6.42
N LEU A 157 -8.37 -4.81 7.08
CA LEU A 157 -8.45 -5.08 8.52
C LEU A 157 -8.45 -6.58 8.87
N LYS A 158 -8.69 -7.44 7.89
CA LYS A 158 -8.87 -8.89 8.05
C LYS A 158 -8.18 -9.62 6.90
N ASP A 159 -7.93 -10.90 7.10
CA ASP A 159 -7.34 -11.77 6.08
C ASP A 159 -8.14 -11.73 4.77
N VAL A 160 -7.41 -11.74 3.66
CA VAL A 160 -7.97 -11.79 2.32
C VAL A 160 -7.85 -13.21 1.79
N PRO A 161 -8.96 -13.86 1.39
CA PRO A 161 -8.89 -15.20 0.80
C PRO A 161 -8.03 -15.24 -0.46
N ALA A 162 -7.50 -16.43 -0.77
CA ALA A 162 -6.75 -16.64 -2.00
C ALA A 162 -7.64 -16.35 -3.22
N ASN A 163 -7.03 -15.83 -4.29
CA ASN A 163 -7.67 -15.52 -5.56
C ASN A 163 -8.92 -14.62 -5.41
N CYS A 164 -8.96 -13.72 -4.43
CA CYS A 164 -10.04 -12.75 -4.29
C CYS A 164 -9.57 -11.32 -4.58
N LEU A 165 -10.44 -10.52 -5.17
CA LEU A 165 -10.32 -9.06 -5.23
C LEU A 165 -11.06 -8.47 -4.03
N VAL A 166 -10.36 -7.65 -3.24
CA VAL A 166 -10.95 -6.83 -2.19
C VAL A 166 -10.88 -5.35 -2.52
N ARG A 167 -11.87 -4.58 -2.08
CA ARG A 167 -11.87 -3.12 -2.18
C ARG A 167 -12.53 -2.43 -1.00
N GLY A 168 -12.14 -1.18 -0.76
CA GLY A 168 -12.83 -0.26 0.15
C GLY A 168 -12.16 -0.05 1.51
N ASN A 169 -12.82 0.73 2.36
CA ASN A 169 -12.42 1.00 3.74
C ASN A 169 -13.67 0.85 4.66
N PRO A 170 -13.83 -0.28 5.36
CA PRO A 170 -12.95 -1.45 5.37
C PRO A 170 -13.00 -2.23 4.04
N ALA A 171 -11.90 -2.90 3.71
CA ALA A 171 -11.81 -3.72 2.50
C ALA A 171 -12.69 -4.97 2.63
N THR A 172 -13.49 -5.24 1.60
CA THR A 172 -14.36 -6.42 1.52
C THR A 172 -14.16 -7.14 0.20
N VAL A 173 -14.41 -8.46 0.18
CA VAL A 173 -14.35 -9.27 -1.05
C VAL A 173 -15.45 -8.81 -2.00
N VAL A 174 -15.08 -8.54 -3.24
CA VAL A 174 -16.03 -8.12 -4.28
C VAL A 174 -16.05 -9.04 -5.49
N HIS A 175 -15.01 -9.84 -5.69
CA HIS A 175 -14.94 -10.77 -6.80
C HIS A 175 -13.94 -11.90 -6.50
N GLU A 176 -14.27 -13.10 -6.97
CA GLU A 176 -13.31 -14.20 -7.08
C GLU A 176 -12.59 -14.11 -8.42
N ILE A 177 -11.28 -14.24 -8.42
CA ILE A 177 -10.40 -14.12 -9.57
C ILE A 177 -10.14 -15.52 -10.09
N SER A 178 -10.71 -15.87 -11.24
CA SER A 178 -10.28 -17.05 -11.98
C SER A 178 -9.03 -16.71 -12.82
N ARG A 179 -8.05 -17.62 -12.84
CA ARG A 179 -6.84 -17.48 -13.67
C ARG A 179 -6.80 -18.62 -14.70
N GLY A 180 -6.63 -18.28 -15.97
CA GLY A 180 -6.56 -19.25 -17.08
C GLY A 180 -6.57 -18.56 -18.45
N PRO A 181 -6.17 -19.26 -19.54
CA PRO A 181 -6.12 -18.69 -20.88
C PRO A 181 -7.49 -18.22 -21.39
N GLU A 182 -8.58 -18.78 -20.86
CA GLU A 182 -9.94 -18.33 -21.14
C GLU A 182 -10.26 -16.96 -20.50
N CYS A 183 -9.82 -16.72 -19.26
CA CYS A 183 -10.04 -15.45 -18.55
C CYS A 183 -9.27 -14.28 -19.19
N ALA A 184 -8.11 -14.54 -19.80
CA ALA A 184 -7.35 -13.54 -20.56
C ALA A 184 -8.08 -13.06 -21.83
N LYS A 185 -8.96 -13.90 -22.42
CA LYS A 185 -9.82 -13.51 -23.54
C LYS A 185 -10.98 -12.63 -23.08
N ALA A 186 -11.54 -12.89 -21.90
CA ALA A 186 -12.63 -12.11 -21.31
C ALA A 186 -12.19 -10.70 -20.88
N TYR A 187 -10.94 -10.51 -20.46
CA TYR A 187 -10.38 -9.20 -20.09
C TYR A 187 -9.95 -8.33 -21.30
N ARG A 188 -10.22 -8.73 -22.55
CA ARG A 188 -10.20 -7.78 -23.67
C ARG A 188 -11.33 -6.80 -23.44
N VAL A 189 -10.99 -5.70 -22.74
CA VAL A 189 -11.79 -4.50 -22.48
C VAL A 189 -13.01 -4.50 -23.38
N SER A 190 -14.16 -4.90 -22.82
CA SER A 190 -15.44 -4.43 -23.30
C SER A 190 -15.27 -2.92 -23.32
N ARG A 191 -14.98 -2.35 -24.50
CA ARG A 191 -14.94 -0.92 -24.71
C ARG A 191 -16.23 -0.44 -24.10
N VAL A 192 -16.12 0.41 -23.09
CA VAL A 192 -17.27 1.14 -22.57
C VAL A 192 -17.99 1.66 -23.81
N CYS A 193 -19.22 1.19 -24.01
CA CYS A 193 -20.15 1.75 -24.95
C CYS A 193 -20.29 3.22 -24.55
N ASP A 194 -19.53 4.10 -25.20
CA ASP A 194 -19.92 5.49 -25.30
C ASP A 194 -20.95 5.57 -26.44
N LYS A 195 -22.18 5.22 -26.09
CA LYS A 195 -23.38 5.54 -26.87
C LYS A 195 -24.39 6.17 -25.92
N SER A 196 -24.03 7.33 -25.37
CA SER A 196 -24.99 8.41 -25.05
C SER A 196 -24.29 9.56 -24.31
N LEU A 197 -23.38 10.24 -24.99
CA LEU A 197 -23.14 11.66 -24.72
C LEU A 197 -23.51 12.41 -25.98
N SER A 198 -24.77 12.85 -26.05
CA SER A 198 -25.14 13.94 -26.94
C SER A 198 -24.24 15.13 -26.61
N PRO A 199 -23.62 15.79 -27.60
CA PRO A 199 -22.76 16.94 -27.33
C PRO A 199 -23.57 18.01 -26.58
N SER A 200 -23.03 18.47 -25.46
CA SER A 200 -23.54 19.66 -24.76
C SER A 200 -23.62 20.83 -25.74
N PRO A 201 -24.70 21.63 -25.72
CA PRO A 201 -24.84 22.76 -26.63
C PRO A 201 -23.69 23.77 -26.42
N ASP A 202 -23.27 24.33 -27.55
CA ASP A 202 -22.17 25.29 -27.70
C ASP A 202 -22.34 26.48 -26.73
N PRO A 203 -21.33 26.85 -25.92
CA PRO A 203 -21.42 27.97 -24.98
C PRO A 203 -21.59 29.36 -25.64
N ALA A 204 -21.61 29.44 -26.97
CA ALA A 204 -21.83 30.68 -27.72
C ALA A 204 -23.31 31.11 -27.90
N ALA A 205 -24.28 30.34 -27.42
CA ALA A 205 -25.71 30.64 -27.63
C ALA A 205 -26.43 31.33 -26.44
N VAL A 206 -25.70 31.83 -25.43
CA VAL A 206 -26.30 32.52 -24.27
C VAL A 206 -25.84 33.97 -24.20
N VAL A 207 -26.00 34.74 -25.28
CA VAL A 207 -26.06 36.22 -25.23
C VAL A 207 -26.93 36.70 -26.40
N GLU A 208 -28.25 36.64 -26.28
CA GLU A 208 -29.17 37.56 -26.97
C GLU A 208 -30.57 37.42 -26.37
N GLY A 209 -31.02 38.44 -25.63
CA GLY A 209 -32.33 38.44 -25.00
C GLY A 209 -32.47 39.36 -23.79
N SER A 210 -31.93 40.58 -23.84
CA SER A 210 -32.36 41.64 -22.91
C SER A 210 -33.71 42.19 -23.39
N PRO A 211 -34.80 42.10 -22.60
CA PRO A 211 -36.05 42.74 -22.98
C PRO A 211 -35.94 44.26 -22.83
N HIS A 212 -36.07 44.97 -23.95
CA HIS A 212 -36.34 46.40 -24.00
C HIS A 212 -37.65 46.71 -23.26
N ILE A 213 -37.56 47.41 -22.13
CA ILE A 213 -38.69 48.10 -21.52
C ILE A 213 -38.93 49.38 -22.35
N THR A 214 -39.96 49.36 -23.19
CA THR A 214 -40.48 50.57 -23.83
C THR A 214 -41.33 51.36 -22.83
N LYS A 215 -40.95 52.62 -22.61
CA LYS A 215 -41.84 53.66 -22.07
C LYS A 215 -42.75 54.16 -23.21
N ASP A 216 -44.02 54.38 -22.85
CA ASP A 216 -45.14 55.08 -23.53
C ASP A 216 -46.35 54.14 -23.68
N GLY A 217 -47.59 54.51 -23.35
CA GLY A 217 -48.16 55.79 -22.96
C GLY A 217 -49.65 55.77 -23.32
N ARG A 218 -50.54 55.76 -22.32
CA ARG A 218 -51.89 56.36 -22.28
C ARG A 218 -52.62 55.97 -21.02
#